data_AF-X1UCS8-F1
#
_entry.id   AF-X1UCS8-F1
#
_cell.length_a   1.000
_cell.length_b   1.000
_cell.length_c   1.000
_cell.angle_alpha   90.00
_cell.angle_beta   90.00
_cell.angle_gamma   90.00
#
_symmetry.space_group_name_H-M   'P 1'
#
loop_
_entity.id
_entity.type
_entity.pdbx_description
1 polymer ?
#
loop_
_entity_poly.entity_id
_entity_poly.type
_entity_poly.pdbx_seq_one_letter_code
_entity_poly.pdbx_strand_id
1 'polypeptide(L)' 'PVKIFIIPTDEELVFVEDVVALLEGTYDIHTNFKYTFQKEDYKNLMREKAFEKEYKEKPGLLKIKANRNN' A
#
# COMPACT_ATOMS: atom_id res chain seq x y z
N PRO A 1 13.03 0.51 -23.65
CA PRO A 1 13.75 0.51 -22.34
C PRO A 1 12.90 -0.24 -21.30
N VAL A 2 13.50 -1.05 -20.44
CA VAL A 2 12.79 -1.80 -19.39
C VAL A 2 12.51 -0.87 -18.20
N LYS A 3 11.27 -0.86 -17.69
CA LYS A 3 10.91 -0.10 -16.49
C LYS A 3 11.26 -0.92 -15.24
N ILE A 4 11.90 -0.29 -14.26
CA ILE A 4 12.26 -0.91 -12.98
C ILE A 4 11.48 -0.19 -11.89
N PHE A 5 10.79 -0.95 -11.04
CA PHE A 5 10.02 -0.45 -9.92
C PHE A 5 10.58 -1.00 -8.61
N ILE A 6 10.59 -0.16 -7.59
CA ILE A 6 10.88 -0.56 -6.21
C ILE A 6 9.58 -0.35 -5.44
N ILE A 7 8.95 -1.46 -5.06
CA ILE A 7 7.67 -1.46 -4.34
C ILE A 7 7.94 -2.12 -2.98
N PRO A 8 7.86 -1.38 -1.87
CA PRO A 8 7.96 -1.99 -0.55
C PRO A 8 6.73 -2.88 -0.31
N THR A 9 6.96 -4.04 0.29
CA THR A 9 5.87 -4.92 0.75
C THR A 9 5.33 -4.44 2.10
N ASP A 10 4.08 -4.79 2.40
CA ASP A 10 3.41 -4.58 3.67
C ASP A 10 2.73 -5.89 4.09
N GLU A 11 3.53 -6.81 4.62
CA GLU A 11 3.09 -8.17 4.98
C GLU A 11 2.09 -8.17 6.15
N GLU A 12 2.19 -7.18 7.05
CA GLU A 12 1.27 -7.03 8.18
C GLU A 12 -0.15 -6.74 7.70
N LEU A 13 -0.31 -5.87 6.69
CA LEU A 13 -1.62 -5.61 6.07
C LEU A 13 -2.22 -6.87 5.44
N VAL A 14 -1.43 -7.60 4.65
CA VAL A 14 -1.87 -8.85 3.99
C VAL A 14 -2.34 -9.86 5.02
N PHE A 15 -1.53 -10.07 6.08
CA PHE A 15 -1.84 -11.02 7.14
C PHE A 15 -3.14 -10.66 7.88
N VAL A 16 -3.34 -9.38 8.20
CA VAL A 16 -4.57 -8.94 8.90
C VAL A 16 -5.80 -9.14 8.02
N GLU A 17 -5.73 -8.79 6.73
CA GLU A 17 -6.85 -8.99 5.80
C GLU A 17 -7.18 -10.47 5.62
N ASP A 18 -6.18 -11.34 5.49
CA ASP A 18 -6.37 -12.79 5.39
C ASP A 18 -7.03 -13.33 6.68
N VAL A 19 -6.54 -12.95 7.86
CA VAL A 19 -7.10 -13.39 9.15
C VAL A 19 -8.55 -12.93 9.33
N VAL A 20 -8.86 -11.68 9.02
CA VAL A 20 -10.24 -11.15 9.13
C VAL A 20 -11.17 -11.93 8.19
N ALA A 21 -10.78 -12.12 6.94
CA ALA A 21 -11.59 -12.85 5.97
C ALA A 21 -11.78 -14.33 6.33
N LEU A 22 -10.75 -14.98 6.91
CA LEU A 22 -10.86 -16.35 7.42
C LEU A 22 -11.84 -16.43 8.60
N LEU A 23 -11.79 -15.46 9.53
CA LEU A 23 -12.71 -15.40 10.68
C LEU A 23 -14.15 -15.12 10.27
N GLU A 24 -14.36 -14.30 9.24
CA GLU A 24 -15.68 -13.98 8.69
C GLU A 24 -16.23 -15.05 7.73
N GLY A 25 -15.41 -16.06 7.38
CA GLY A 25 -15.77 -17.10 6.42
C GLY A 25 -15.92 -16.57 4.98
N THR A 26 -15.36 -15.41 4.68
CA THR A 26 -15.41 -14.73 3.37
C THR A 26 -14.13 -14.93 2.56
N TYR A 27 -13.15 -15.64 3.12
CA TYR A 27 -11.89 -15.95 2.45
C TYR A 27 -12.11 -16.89 1.24
N ASP A 28 -11.54 -16.50 0.10
CA ASP A 28 -11.39 -17.35 -1.09
C ASP A 28 -9.90 -17.64 -1.28
N ILE A 29 -9.53 -18.52 -2.22
CA ILE A 29 -8.14 -18.75 -2.58
C ILE A 29 -7.44 -17.41 -2.87
N HIS A 30 -6.18 -17.27 -2.45
CA HIS A 30 -5.40 -16.02 -2.53
C HIS A 30 -5.33 -15.38 -3.93
N THR A 31 -5.60 -16.14 -5.00
CA THR A 31 -5.68 -15.62 -6.38
C THR A 31 -7.01 -14.94 -6.73
N ASN A 32 -8.08 -15.29 -6.02
CA ASN A 32 -9.42 -14.73 -6.21
C ASN A 32 -9.76 -13.69 -5.14
N PHE A 33 -9.14 -13.79 -3.96
CA PHE A 33 -9.35 -12.84 -2.87
C PHE A 33 -8.94 -11.41 -3.28
N LYS A 34 -9.80 -10.45 -2.94
CA LYS A 34 -9.62 -9.04 -3.30
C LYS A 34 -9.14 -8.24 -2.11
N TYR A 35 -7.84 -7.97 -2.08
CA TYR A 35 -7.22 -7.14 -1.05
C TYR A 35 -7.62 -5.67 -1.18
N THR A 36 -7.64 -4.95 -0.06
CA THR A 36 -8.05 -3.54 -0.06
C THR A 36 -7.10 -2.66 -0.86
N PHE A 37 -5.80 -2.98 -0.87
CA PHE A 37 -4.79 -2.24 -1.63
C PHE A 37 -4.88 -2.39 -3.15
N GLN A 38 -5.71 -3.32 -3.64
CA GLN A 38 -5.99 -3.44 -5.07
C GLN A 38 -6.97 -2.36 -5.58
N LYS A 39 -7.66 -1.65 -4.68
CA LYS A 39 -8.61 -0.60 -5.07
C LYS A 39 -7.90 0.67 -5.52
N GLU A 40 -8.43 1.29 -6.56
CA GLU A 40 -7.91 2.54 -7.12
C GLU A 40 -8.01 3.74 -6.19
N ASP A 41 -8.78 3.66 -5.10
CA ASP A 41 -8.91 4.70 -4.08
C ASP A 41 -8.10 4.39 -2.81
N TYR A 42 -7.40 3.25 -2.76
CA TYR A 42 -6.63 2.85 -1.60
C TYR A 42 -5.58 3.90 -1.21
N LYS A 43 -5.49 4.13 0.11
CA LYS A 43 -4.51 5.00 0.76
C LYS A 43 -3.97 4.33 2.02
N ASN A 44 -2.66 4.17 2.09
CA ASN A 44 -2.00 3.74 3.32
C ASN A 44 -1.80 4.96 4.25
N LEU A 45 -2.73 5.14 5.21
CA LEU A 45 -2.74 6.27 6.14
C LEU A 45 -1.49 6.36 7.01
N MET A 46 -0.90 5.21 7.37
CA MET A 46 0.34 5.16 8.16
C MET A 46 1.51 5.72 7.34
N ARG A 47 1.61 5.32 6.07
CA ARG A 47 2.65 5.84 5.17
C ARG A 47 2.50 7.33 4.90
N GLU A 48 1.28 7.83 4.71
CA GLU A 48 1.01 9.26 4.52
C GLU A 48 1.49 10.07 5.73
N LYS A 49 1.11 9.67 6.94
CA LYS A 49 1.55 10.30 8.20
C LYS A 49 3.06 10.22 8.41
N ALA A 50 3.69 9.08 8.06
CA ALA A 50 5.14 8.94 8.14
C ALA A 50 5.85 9.88 7.16
N PHE A 51 5.33 9.97 5.92
CA PHE A 51 5.85 10.87 4.89
C PHE A 51 5.75 12.33 5.32
N GLU A 52 4.67 12.70 6.02
CA GLU A 52 4.50 14.04 6.58
C GLU A 52 5.61 14.45 7.56
N LYS A 53 6.14 13.48 8.32
CA LYS A 53 7.27 13.71 9.23
C LYS A 53 8.59 13.76 8.46
N GLU A 54 8.79 12.82 7.53
CA GLU A 54 9.99 12.72 6.72
C GLU A 54 10.22 13.98 5.86
N TYR A 55 9.18 14.58 5.27
CA TYR A 55 9.38 15.77 4.43
C TYR A 55 9.82 16.99 5.25
N LYS A 56 9.42 17.08 6.52
CA LYS A 56 9.85 18.19 7.40
C LYS A 56 11.34 18.15 7.64
N GLU A 57 11.90 16.94 7.75
CA GLU A 57 13.34 16.72 7.89
C GLU A 57 14.08 16.79 6.54
N LYS A 58 13.42 16.33 5.47
CA LYS A 58 13.99 16.20 4.13
C LYS A 58 13.05 16.81 3.07
N PRO A 59 13.06 18.14 2.88
CA PRO A 59 12.14 18.82 1.97
C PRO A 59 12.31 18.39 0.50
N GLY A 60 13.46 17.81 0.12
CA GLY A 60 13.69 17.26 -1.22
C GLY A 60 12.74 16.11 -1.61
N LEU A 61 12.13 15.43 -0.63
CA LEU A 61 11.19 14.33 -0.88
C LEU A 61 9.94 14.73 -1.66
N LEU A 62 9.51 15.99 -1.57
CA LEU A 62 8.34 16.50 -2.31
C LEU A 62 8.57 16.49 -3.83
N LYS A 63 9.82 16.67 -4.28
CA LYS A 63 10.17 16.71 -5.71
C LYS A 63 10.16 15.34 -6.37
N ILE A 64 10.40 14.29 -5.58
CA ILE A 64 10.51 12.90 -6.05
C ILE A 64 9.28 12.05 -5.70
N LYS A 65 8.28 12.66 -5.04
CA LYS A 65 7.04 11.99 -4.71
C LYS A 65 6.37 11.49 -6.00
N ALA A 66 5.99 10.23 -6.02
CA ALA A 66 5.27 9.65 -7.15
C ALA A 66 3.91 10.38 -7.32
N ASN A 67 3.63 10.83 -8.54
CA ASN A 67 2.34 11.40 -8.89
C ASN A 67 1.38 10.26 -9.24
N ARG A 68 0.21 10.21 -8.61
CA ARG A 68 -0.88 9.27 -8.92
C ARG A 68 -1.62 9.64 -10.21
N ASN A 69 -0.93 10.25 -11.18
CA ASN A 69 -1.53 10.59 -12.48
C ASN A 69 -1.19 9.48 -13.46
N ASN A 70 -2.06 8.47 -13.50
CA ASN A 70 -2.32 7.58 -14.63
C ASN A 70 -3.75 7.09 -14.48
#